data_AF-A0A7C8HK65-F1
#
_entry.id   AF-A0A7C8HK65-F1
#
_cell.length_a   1.000
_cell.length_b   1.000
_cell.length_c   1.000
_cell.angle_alpha   90.00
_cell.angle_beta   90.00
_cell.angle_gamma   90.00
#
_symmetry.space_group_name_H-M   'P 1'
#
loop_
_entity.id
_entity.type
_entity.pdbx_description
1 polymer ?
#
loop_
_entity_poly.entity_id
_entity_poly.type
_entity_poly.pdbx_seq_one_letter_code
_entity_poly.pdbx_strand_id
1 'polypeptide(L)'
;MFRSHWRIVSVAAGFLVWALATTTLRVADVARFGGEAWEQVAVYACAAIAVFALPRMLSAALQARAMRVAVFLALPGMILDVGVLHLWPRVFPNLPAAEAQFGALMLWLYGMTLLSGATVGEEA
;
A
#
# COMPACT_ATOMS: atom_id res chain seq x y z
N MET A 1 25.50 -11.14 12.97
CA MET A 1 25.76 -9.76 12.53
C MET A 1 24.83 -9.36 11.36
N PHE A 2 23.50 -9.43 11.53
CA PHE A 2 22.52 -9.16 10.45
C PHE A 2 21.47 -8.07 10.80
N ARG A 3 21.73 -7.24 11.82
CA ARG A 3 20.67 -6.43 12.45
C ARG A 3 20.33 -5.11 11.74
N SER A 4 20.96 -4.77 10.60
CA SER A 4 20.89 -3.42 10.01
C SER A 4 20.16 -3.28 8.67
N HIS A 5 19.84 -4.35 7.94
CA HIS A 5 19.27 -4.24 6.59
C HIS A 5 17.74 -4.22 6.54
N TRP A 6 17.06 -4.67 7.59
CA TRP A 6 15.59 -4.82 7.60
C TRP A 6 14.86 -3.51 7.29
N ARG A 7 15.37 -2.36 7.76
CA ARG A 7 14.79 -1.03 7.48
C ARG A 7 14.80 -0.73 5.98
N ILE A 8 15.96 -0.91 5.35
CA ILE A 8 16.15 -0.64 3.92
C ILE A 8 15.26 -1.60 3.10
N VAL A 9 15.21 -2.87 3.47
CA VAL A 9 14.37 -3.86 2.80
C VAL A 9 12.88 -3.50 2.95
N SER A 10 12.41 -3.11 4.13
CA SER A 10 11.02 -2.70 4.34
C SER A 10 10.66 -1.44 3.54
N VAL A 11 11.54 -0.43 3.51
CA VAL A 11 11.33 0.79 2.70
C VAL A 11 11.31 0.46 1.21
N ALA A 12 12.27 -0.34 0.74
CA ALA A 12 12.34 -0.74 -0.66
C ALA A 12 11.09 -1.55 -1.06
N ALA A 13 10.66 -2.49 -0.23
CA ALA A 13 9.43 -3.25 -0.45
C ALA A 13 8.21 -2.32 -0.49
N GLY A 14 8.13 -1.34 0.42
CA GLY A 14 7.04 -0.37 0.47
C GLY A 14 6.97 0.48 -0.79
N PHE A 15 8.12 0.98 -1.23
CA PHE A 15 8.25 1.71 -2.47
C PHE A 15 7.85 0.86 -3.68
N LEU A 16 8.27 -0.40 -3.75
CA LEU A 16 7.92 -1.30 -4.86
C LEU A 16 6.42 -1.61 -4.90
N VAL A 17 5.80 -1.86 -3.74
CA VAL A 17 4.35 -2.06 -3.64
C VAL A 17 3.60 -0.82 -4.10
N TRP A 18 4.01 0.35 -3.62
CA TRP A 18 3.44 1.63 -4.04
C TRP A 18 3.61 1.88 -5.55
N ALA A 19 4.80 1.65 -6.10
CA ALA A 19 5.09 1.87 -7.51
C ALA A 19 4.26 0.93 -8.40
N LEU A 20 4.14 -0.34 -7.99
CA LEU A 20 3.31 -1.32 -8.66
C LEU A 20 1.83 -0.93 -8.62
N ALA A 21 1.31 -0.54 -7.45
CA ALA A 21 -0.07 -0.10 -7.30
C ALA A 21 -0.35 1.14 -8.16
N THR A 22 0.47 2.18 -8.04
CA THR A 22 0.33 3.43 -8.82
C THR A 22 0.40 3.16 -10.32
N THR A 23 1.35 2.34 -10.76
CA THR A 23 1.46 1.97 -12.19
C THR A 23 0.24 1.20 -12.64
N THR A 24 -0.23 0.24 -11.84
CA THR A 24 -1.44 -0.55 -12.13
C THR A 24 -2.66 0.35 -12.27
N LEU A 25 -2.86 1.29 -11.35
CA LEU A 25 -3.96 2.26 -11.41
C LEU A 25 -3.84 3.21 -12.60
N ARG A 26 -2.63 3.54 -13.02
CA ARG A 26 -2.37 4.43 -14.18
C ARG A 26 -2.69 3.76 -15.51
N VAL A 27 -2.34 2.48 -15.64
CA VAL A 27 -2.56 1.70 -16.87
C VAL A 27 -3.90 0.98 -16.89
N ALA A 28 -4.52 0.76 -15.72
CA ALA A 28 -5.85 0.19 -15.63
C ALA A 28 -6.83 1.11 -16.36
N ASP A 29 -7.54 0.53 -17.33
CA ASP A 29 -8.57 1.24 -18.07
C ASP A 29 -9.70 1.66 -17.13
N VAL A 30 -10.21 2.87 -17.32
CA VAL A 30 -11.25 3.54 -16.51
C VAL A 30 -12.50 2.69 -16.40
N ALA A 31 -12.77 1.85 -17.42
CA ALA A 31 -13.87 0.90 -17.45
C ALA A 31 -13.87 -0.09 -16.27
N ARG A 32 -12.73 -0.38 -15.64
CA ARG A 32 -12.66 -1.23 -14.42
C ARG A 32 -12.84 -0.47 -13.11
N PHE A 33 -12.55 0.84 -13.09
CA PHE A 33 -12.89 1.71 -11.96
C PHE A 33 -14.34 2.24 -12.02
N GLY A 34 -15.00 2.05 -13.16
CA GLY A 34 -16.44 2.29 -13.36
C GLY A 34 -17.27 1.01 -13.54
N GLY A 35 -16.68 -0.17 -13.29
CA GLY A 35 -17.39 -1.45 -13.31
C GLY A 35 -18.43 -1.54 -12.19
N GLU A 36 -19.20 -2.63 -12.16
CA GLU A 36 -20.22 -2.83 -11.12
C GLU A 36 -19.61 -2.73 -9.72
N ALA A 37 -20.38 -2.19 -8.76
CA ALA A 37 -19.90 -1.89 -7.41
C ALA A 37 -19.24 -3.09 -6.71
N TRP A 38 -19.69 -4.32 -7.01
CA TRP A 38 -19.12 -5.54 -6.43
C TRP A 38 -17.71 -5.85 -6.94
N GLU A 39 -17.38 -5.53 -8.19
CA GLU A 39 -16.05 -5.75 -8.77
C GLU A 39 -15.01 -4.86 -8.07
N GLN A 40 -15.37 -3.60 -7.85
CA GLN A 40 -14.52 -2.65 -7.13
C GLN A 40 -14.29 -3.09 -5.69
N VAL A 41 -15.34 -3.54 -5.00
CA VAL A 41 -15.24 -4.09 -3.65
C VAL A 41 -14.33 -5.30 -3.62
N ALA A 42 -14.45 -6.22 -4.59
CA ALA A 42 -13.59 -7.40 -4.68
C ALA A 42 -12.12 -7.02 -4.88
N VAL A 43 -11.82 -6.07 -5.76
CA VAL A 43 -10.46 -5.56 -5.99
C VAL A 43 -9.90 -4.92 -4.72
N TYR A 44 -10.68 -4.08 -4.04
CA TYR A 44 -10.24 -3.42 -2.80
C TYR A 44 -10.04 -4.42 -1.66
N ALA A 45 -10.89 -5.44 -1.54
CA ALA A 45 -10.74 -6.51 -0.57
C ALA A 45 -9.47 -7.33 -0.85
N CYS A 46 -9.23 -7.72 -2.10
CA CYS A 46 -8.01 -8.42 -2.50
C CYS A 46 -6.75 -7.61 -2.20
N ALA A 47 -6.76 -6.31 -2.53
CA ALA A 47 -5.66 -5.40 -2.23
C ALA A 47 -5.42 -5.29 -0.71
N ALA A 48 -6.51 -5.16 0.07
CA ALA A 48 -6.45 -5.09 1.53
C ALA A 48 -5.84 -6.37 2.13
N ILE A 49 -6.26 -7.55 1.68
CA ILE A 49 -5.72 -8.84 2.13
C ILE A 49 -4.22 -8.92 1.82
N ALA A 50 -3.82 -8.53 0.61
CA ALA A 50 -2.42 -8.56 0.19
C ALA A 50 -1.53 -7.65 1.07
N VAL A 51 -1.93 -6.40 1.28
CA VAL A 51 -1.16 -5.46 2.12
C VAL A 51 -1.25 -5.79 3.62
N PHE A 52 -2.28 -6.51 4.05
CA PHE A 52 -2.42 -7.02 5.41
C PHE A 52 -1.50 -8.21 5.68
N ALA A 53 -1.23 -9.07 4.70
CA ALA A 53 -0.30 -10.20 4.86
C ALA A 53 1.18 -9.75 4.89
N LEU A 54 1.51 -8.72 4.11
CA LEU A 54 2.90 -8.34 3.81
C LEU A 54 3.77 -7.99 5.04
N PRO A 55 3.30 -7.18 6.03
CA PRO A 55 4.07 -6.90 7.23
C PRO A 55 4.43 -8.16 8.03
N ARG A 56 3.50 -9.13 8.11
CA ARG A 56 3.73 -10.38 8.83
C ARG A 56 4.83 -11.18 8.16
N MET A 57 4.70 -11.40 6.86
CA MET A 57 5.68 -12.15 6.06
C MET A 57 7.07 -11.53 6.15
N LEU A 58 7.17 -10.21 5.95
CA LEU A 58 8.44 -9.49 6.02
C LEU A 58 9.03 -9.48 7.43
N SER A 59 8.20 -9.34 8.47
CA SER A 59 8.68 -9.37 9.86
C SER A 59 9.26 -10.72 10.27
N ALA A 60 8.63 -11.82 9.82
CA ALA A 60 9.12 -13.16 10.03
C ALA A 60 10.44 -13.39 9.26
N ALA A 61 10.48 -13.02 7.97
CA ALA A 61 11.66 -13.17 7.13
C ALA A 61 12.87 -12.34 7.60
N LEU A 62 12.61 -11.12 8.09
CA LEU A 62 13.65 -10.17 8.50
C LEU A 62 13.98 -10.25 10.00
N GLN A 63 13.31 -11.14 10.75
CA GLN A 63 13.42 -11.25 12.22
C GLN A 63 13.30 -9.88 12.91
N ALA A 64 12.32 -9.09 12.46
CA ALA A 64 12.10 -7.72 12.90
C ALA A 64 10.71 -7.58 13.53
N ARG A 65 10.53 -6.58 14.40
CA ARG A 65 9.22 -6.33 15.02
C ARG A 65 8.21 -5.93 13.94
N ALA A 66 7.09 -6.66 13.86
CA ALA A 66 6.06 -6.48 12.84
C ALA A 66 5.58 -5.03 12.71
N MET A 67 5.30 -4.36 13.83
CA MET A 67 4.91 -2.95 13.82
C MET A 67 5.97 -2.04 13.18
N ARG A 68 7.26 -2.28 13.42
CA ARG A 68 8.33 -1.49 12.78
C ARG A 68 8.37 -1.74 11.28
N VAL A 69 8.25 -3.00 10.86
CA VAL A 69 8.20 -3.35 9.44
C VAL A 69 7.00 -2.69 8.75
N ALA A 70 5.81 -2.75 9.35
CA ALA A 70 4.60 -2.11 8.82
C ALA A 70 4.78 -0.60 8.62
N VAL A 71 5.37 0.10 9.60
CA VAL A 71 5.63 1.54 9.50
C VAL A 71 6.60 1.86 8.35
N PHE A 72 7.73 1.14 8.27
CA PHE A 72 8.71 1.37 7.20
C PHE A 72 8.20 0.96 5.81
N LEU A 73 7.23 0.03 5.75
CA LEU A 73 6.57 -0.40 4.53
C LEU A 73 5.55 0.65 4.03
N ALA A 74 4.75 1.23 4.92
CA ALA A 74 3.71 2.19 4.54
C ALA A 74 4.26 3.60 4.26
N LEU A 75 5.28 4.04 5.00
CA LEU A 75 5.87 5.38 4.91
C LEU A 75 6.21 5.88 3.50
N PRO A 76 6.97 5.15 2.66
CA PRO A 76 7.35 5.66 1.35
C PRO A 76 6.13 5.96 0.47
N GLY A 77 5.14 5.08 0.46
CA GLY A 77 3.91 5.29 -0.30
C GLY A 77 3.12 6.50 0.21
N MET A 78 2.91 6.60 1.53
CA MET A 78 2.23 7.76 2.13
C MET A 78 2.85 9.10 1.74
N ILE A 79 4.19 9.18 1.72
CA ILE A 79 4.92 10.41 1.35
C ILE A 79 4.74 10.70 -0.14
N LEU A 80 4.85 9.68 -0.99
CA LEU A 80 4.75 9.84 -2.44
C LEU A 80 3.33 10.15 -2.89
N ASP A 81 2.31 9.67 -2.17
CA ASP A 81 0.91 9.95 -2.47
C ASP A 81 0.55 11.43 -2.35
N VAL A 82 1.24 12.19 -1.49
CA VAL A 82 1.11 13.66 -1.45
C VAL A 82 1.50 14.27 -2.79
N GLY A 83 2.61 13.82 -3.36
CA GLY A 83 3.07 14.25 -4.68
C GLY A 83 2.15 13.79 -5.80
N VAL A 84 1.62 12.56 -5.73
CA VAL A 84 0.65 12.03 -6.68
C VAL A 84 -0.63 12.87 -6.70
N LEU A 85 -1.18 13.22 -5.54
CA LEU A 85 -2.38 14.06 -5.45
C LEU A 85 -2.13 15.48 -5.97
N HIS A 86 -0.97 16.08 -5.66
CA HIS A 86 -0.63 17.40 -6.20
C HIS A 86 -0.36 17.40 -7.72
N LEU A 87 0.11 16.30 -8.27
CA LEU A 87 0.41 16.15 -9.69
C LEU A 87 -0.65 15.27 -10.39
N TRP A 88 -1.86 15.19 -9.83
CA TRP A 88 -2.88 14.24 -10.24
C TRP A 88 -3.12 14.19 -11.77
N PRO A 89 -3.34 15.32 -12.46
CA PRO A 89 -3.60 15.29 -13.90
C PRO A 89 -2.42 14.76 -14.74
N ARG A 90 -1.20 14.77 -14.19
CA ARG A 90 0.01 14.26 -14.83
C ARG A 90 0.28 12.79 -14.52
N VAL A 91 -0.09 12.34 -13.31
CA VAL A 91 0.12 10.96 -12.87
C VAL A 91 -1.02 10.06 -13.38
N PHE A 92 -2.26 10.52 -13.25
CA PHE A 92 -3.47 9.80 -13.65
C PHE A 92 -4.32 10.63 -14.64
N PRO A 93 -3.81 10.90 -15.86
CA PRO A 93 -4.58 11.61 -16.89
C PRO A 93 -5.88 10.90 -17.27
N ASN A 94 -5.93 9.57 -17.06
CA ASN A 94 -7.08 8.73 -17.35
C ASN A 94 -8.18 8.80 -16.28
N LEU A 95 -7.90 9.34 -15.08
CA LEU A 95 -8.83 9.32 -13.94
C LEU A 95 -9.12 10.74 -13.40
N PRO A 96 -9.67 11.67 -14.19
CA PRO A 96 -9.75 13.09 -13.84
C PRO A 96 -10.64 13.45 -12.64
N ALA A 97 -11.42 12.51 -12.10
CA ALA A 97 -12.35 12.73 -10.99
C ALA A 97 -12.28 11.63 -9.92
N ALA A 98 -11.12 10.97 -9.77
CA ALA A 98 -10.94 9.86 -8.82
C ALA A 98 -9.96 10.17 -7.66
N GLU A 99 -9.59 11.44 -7.44
CA GLU A 99 -8.59 11.84 -6.44
C GLU A 99 -9.02 11.45 -5.03
N ALA A 100 -10.28 11.72 -4.68
CA ALA A 100 -10.83 11.41 -3.37
C ALA A 100 -10.92 9.89 -3.14
N GLN A 101 -11.36 9.14 -4.15
CA GLN A 101 -11.45 7.67 -4.11
C GLN A 101 -10.06 7.06 -3.96
N PHE A 102 -9.06 7.57 -4.68
CA PHE A 102 -7.67 7.15 -4.52
C PHE A 102 -7.15 7.44 -3.12
N GLY A 103 -7.34 8.65 -2.60
CA GLY A 103 -6.93 9.02 -1.25
C GLY A 103 -7.57 8.13 -0.18
N ALA A 104 -8.87 7.86 -0.30
CA ALA A 104 -9.60 6.96 0.60
C ALA A 104 -9.09 5.52 0.51
N LEU A 105 -8.85 5.00 -0.71
CA LEU A 105 -8.30 3.68 -0.93
C LEU A 105 -6.88 3.55 -0.35
N MET A 106 -6.00 4.52 -0.60
CA MET A 106 -4.64 4.51 -0.05
C MET A 106 -4.67 4.57 1.47
N LEU A 107 -5.50 5.44 2.06
CA LEU A 107 -5.69 5.50 3.51
C LEU A 107 -6.15 4.14 4.08
N TRP A 108 -7.11 3.49 3.44
CA TRP A 108 -7.59 2.17 3.81
C TRP A 108 -6.47 1.11 3.78
N LEU A 109 -5.74 1.04 2.67
CA LEU A 109 -4.66 0.05 2.49
C LEU A 109 -3.53 0.25 3.50
N TYR A 110 -3.10 1.49 3.73
CA TYR A 110 -2.10 1.77 4.75
C TYR A 110 -2.60 1.49 6.17
N GLY A 111 -3.86 1.80 6.46
CA GLY A 111 -4.51 1.43 7.72
C GLY A 111 -4.43 -0.08 7.95
N MET A 112 -4.73 -0.88 6.92
CA MET A 112 -4.60 -2.34 6.98
C MET A 112 -3.16 -2.81 7.17
N THR A 113 -2.19 -2.18 6.48
CA THR A 113 -0.76 -2.47 6.70
C THR A 113 -0.34 -2.22 8.16
N LEU A 114 -0.73 -1.09 8.74
CA LEU A 114 -0.39 -0.74 10.12
C LEU A 114 -1.11 -1.66 11.13
N LEU A 115 -2.40 -1.94 10.92
CA LEU A 115 -3.18 -2.84 11.75
C LEU A 115 -2.58 -4.26 11.77
N SER A 116 -2.15 -4.75 10.62
CA SER A 116 -1.43 -6.03 10.54
C SER A 116 -0.18 -6.04 11.41
N GLY A 117 0.65 -4.99 11.33
CA GLY A 117 1.85 -4.87 12.16
C GLY A 117 1.56 -4.77 13.66
N ALA A 118 0.44 -4.15 14.03
CA ALA A 118 -0.01 -4.02 15.41
C ALA A 118 -0.46 -5.35 16.01
N THR A 119 -1.33 -6.10 15.30
CA THR A 119 -1.91 -7.37 15.80
C THR A 119 -0.88 -8.48 15.99
N VAL A 120 0.22 -8.50 15.23
CA VAL A 120 1.30 -9.49 15.46
C VAL A 120 2.14 -9.14 16.69
N GLY A 121 2.16 -7.87 17.10
CA GLY A 121 2.95 -7.42 18.25
C GLY A 121 2.37 -7.79 19.61
N GLU A 122 1.15 -8.32 19.67
CA GLU A 122 0.48 -8.76 20.90
C GLU A 122 0.68 -10.26 21.21
N GLU A 123 1.08 -11.06 20.21
CA GLU A 123 1.18 -12.53 20.32
C GLU A 123 2.61 -13.06 20.55
N ALA A 124 3.61 -12.18 20.70
CA ALA A 124 5.03 -12.54 20.87
C ALA A 124 5.67 -11.82 22.07
#